data_AF-A0AAD8IVR6-F1
#
_entry.id   AF-A0AAD8IVR6-F1
#
_cell.length_a   1.000
_cell.length_b   1.000
_cell.length_c   1.000
_cell.angle_alpha   90.00
_cell.angle_beta   90.00
_cell.angle_gamma   90.00
#
_symmetry.space_group_name_H-M   'P 1'
#
loop_
_entity.id
_entity.type
_entity.pdbx_description
1 polymer ?
#
loop_
_entity_poly.entity_id
_entity_poly.type
_entity_poly.pdbx_seq_one_letter_code
_entity_poly.pdbx_strand_id
1 'polypeptide(L)'
;MASKSYDTFKYLRSGKYDWKVQARVLNLWRGYTKKENLSNPSIYYYWIVSVAEYMHLFLDIQIIFSRETKISDLEESDVFIEKVAFDFYDLGDLEELSKQTTYLIDVVGVIEEAELNLAKFKNRLGEPQTQIKFHICDGNSRVKVTFWDAFAELFHEAIEEGFEWPLIVIIGSGRVTLWKEEVDISNVGATTFYINYNHYSVNHLRNMLKEKNFIEEQNTILKKEPVPLLNIKEIKELPEEYLEKQVLCNVKVKKVNTQQNWFKHICTSCYEEAKKVNGKFNCICGPRDVPYPEKWFNLCVVCCDSTGEIEIVLENVAGQKCYGKHVCDILDEDDESNFPKSLNTIEDEDYKFQIAIQNGKGPMESKKFVAKDIVSEKYPNNNDDNQPRPLEESYAEHSTSTFHLDTLSEIN
;
A
#
# COMPACT_ATOMS: atom_id res chain seq x y z
N MET A 1 10.32 -15.44 -52.98
CA MET A 1 10.95 -14.67 -51.88
C MET A 1 11.49 -15.67 -50.90
N ALA A 2 12.79 -15.68 -50.59
CA ALA A 2 13.33 -16.57 -49.57
C ALA A 2 12.70 -16.21 -48.22
N SER A 3 12.08 -17.17 -47.52
CA SER A 3 11.61 -16.91 -46.16
C SER A 3 12.83 -16.55 -45.32
N LYS A 4 12.83 -15.39 -44.68
CA LYS A 4 13.82 -15.07 -43.66
C LYS A 4 13.58 -16.09 -42.54
N SER A 5 14.43 -17.10 -42.39
CA SER A 5 14.30 -18.06 -41.29
C SER A 5 14.73 -17.37 -40.00
N TYR A 6 13.79 -17.11 -39.12
CA TYR A 6 14.06 -16.62 -37.77
C TYR A 6 14.22 -17.82 -36.81
N ASP A 7 15.15 -17.71 -35.87
CA ASP A 7 15.33 -18.63 -34.75
C ASP A 7 14.26 -18.40 -33.67
N THR A 8 14.15 -19.36 -32.75
CA THR A 8 13.34 -19.26 -31.53
C THR A 8 14.22 -19.34 -30.28
N PHE A 9 13.83 -18.60 -29.24
CA PHE A 9 14.51 -18.60 -27.93
C PHE A 9 14.68 -20.02 -27.35
N LYS A 10 13.76 -20.94 -27.63
CA LYS A 10 13.80 -22.33 -27.12
C LYS A 10 15.06 -23.10 -27.50
N TYR A 11 15.66 -22.79 -28.66
CA TYR A 11 16.83 -23.49 -29.20
C TYR A 11 18.14 -22.71 -29.08
N LEU A 12 18.11 -21.54 -28.43
CA LEU A 12 19.34 -20.82 -28.11
C LEU A 12 20.12 -21.59 -27.04
N ARG A 13 21.44 -21.66 -27.19
CA ARG A 13 22.37 -22.36 -26.30
C ARG A 13 23.70 -21.60 -26.29
N SER A 14 24.46 -21.71 -25.21
CA SER A 14 25.81 -21.18 -25.16
C SER A 14 26.66 -21.79 -26.30
N GLY A 15 27.37 -20.94 -27.05
CA GLY A 15 28.22 -21.34 -28.18
C GLY A 15 27.58 -21.28 -29.58
N LYS A 16 26.27 -20.96 -29.70
CA LYS A 16 25.67 -20.59 -31.01
C LYS A 16 25.73 -19.07 -31.16
N TYR A 17 26.52 -18.59 -32.11
CA TYR A 17 26.77 -17.15 -32.31
C TYR A 17 25.96 -16.53 -33.46
N ASP A 18 25.58 -17.34 -34.46
CA ASP A 18 24.74 -16.90 -35.57
C ASP A 18 23.27 -17.25 -35.31
N TRP A 19 22.51 -16.28 -34.80
CA TRP A 19 21.07 -16.41 -34.62
C TRP A 19 20.34 -15.09 -34.81
N LYS A 20 19.07 -15.17 -35.21
CA LYS A 20 18.19 -14.02 -35.36
C LYS A 20 16.79 -14.37 -34.89
N VAL A 21 16.34 -13.74 -33.81
CA VAL A 21 14.99 -13.93 -33.25
C VAL A 21 14.11 -12.71 -33.54
N GLN A 22 12.80 -12.93 -33.58
CA GLN A 22 11.80 -11.86 -33.47
C GLN A 22 11.24 -11.91 -32.05
N ALA A 23 11.16 -10.77 -31.40
CA ALA A 23 10.70 -10.68 -30.03
C ALA A 23 10.00 -9.34 -29.81
N ARG A 24 8.99 -9.34 -28.94
CA ARG A 24 8.44 -8.11 -28.36
C ARG A 24 9.09 -7.91 -27.00
N VAL A 25 9.52 -6.68 -26.72
CA VAL A 25 10.00 -6.31 -25.39
C VAL A 25 8.77 -6.16 -24.50
N LEU A 26 8.62 -7.04 -23.52
CA LEU A 26 7.51 -7.01 -22.57
C LEU A 26 7.78 -6.07 -21.38
N ASN A 27 9.06 -5.97 -20.97
CA ASN A 27 9.49 -5.03 -19.95
C ASN A 27 10.91 -4.53 -20.24
N LEU A 28 11.20 -3.28 -19.87
CA LEU A 28 12.48 -2.62 -20.04
C LEU A 28 12.95 -2.01 -18.71
N TRP A 29 14.08 -2.49 -18.20
CA TRP A 29 14.75 -1.90 -17.04
C TRP A 29 15.79 -0.88 -17.50
N ARG A 30 15.67 0.39 -17.05
CA ARG A 30 16.59 1.47 -17.48
C ARG A 30 17.91 1.54 -16.69
N GLY A 31 18.05 0.75 -15.64
CA GLY A 31 19.24 0.67 -14.81
C GLY A 31 19.45 1.81 -13.82
N TYR A 32 20.31 1.56 -12.82
CA TYR A 32 20.71 2.51 -11.80
C TYR A 32 22.21 2.84 -11.93
N THR A 33 22.57 4.12 -11.92
CA THR A 33 23.96 4.57 -11.86
C THR A 33 24.25 5.22 -10.51
N LYS A 34 25.17 4.63 -9.73
CA LYS A 34 25.75 5.26 -8.52
C LYS A 34 26.67 6.43 -8.93
N LYS A 35 26.13 7.60 -9.29
CA LYS A 35 26.76 8.94 -9.16
C LYS A 35 25.92 10.05 -9.84
N GLU A 36 25.50 10.99 -9.00
CA GLU A 36 25.30 12.44 -9.20
C GLU A 36 24.70 13.00 -10.50
N ASN A 37 23.63 13.78 -10.31
CA ASN A 37 23.32 15.05 -10.98
C ASN A 37 24.10 15.37 -12.26
N LEU A 38 23.52 15.06 -13.41
CA LEU A 38 23.81 15.74 -14.66
C LEU A 38 22.51 16.26 -15.26
N SER A 39 22.38 17.58 -15.20
CA SER A 39 21.51 18.36 -16.07
C SER A 39 21.84 18.01 -17.53
N ASN A 40 20.77 17.78 -18.31
CA ASN A 40 20.73 17.29 -19.70
C ASN A 40 20.93 15.78 -19.92
N PRO A 41 19.85 15.01 -20.14
CA PRO A 41 19.96 13.61 -20.55
C PRO A 41 20.35 13.58 -22.03
N SER A 42 21.66 13.51 -22.30
CA SER A 42 22.13 12.94 -23.57
C SER A 42 21.82 11.45 -23.49
N ILE A 43 20.83 11.00 -24.27
CA ILE A 43 20.28 9.66 -24.22
C ILE A 43 21.33 8.67 -24.72
N TYR A 44 21.87 7.87 -23.81
CA TYR A 44 22.65 6.67 -24.15
C TYR A 44 21.80 5.44 -23.80
N TYR A 45 21.30 4.75 -24.83
CA TYR A 45 20.51 3.54 -24.68
C TYR A 45 21.43 2.35 -24.41
N TYR A 46 21.40 1.82 -23.18
CA TYR A 46 21.92 0.48 -22.87
C TYR A 46 20.74 -0.44 -22.56
N TRP A 47 20.73 -1.60 -23.21
CA TRP A 47 19.62 -2.54 -23.20
C TRP A 47 20.07 -3.78 -22.42
N ILE A 48 19.40 -4.09 -21.31
CA ILE A 48 19.61 -5.31 -20.55
C ILE A 48 18.30 -6.11 -20.60
N VAL A 49 18.36 -7.31 -21.19
CA VAL A 49 17.33 -8.34 -20.97
C VAL A 49 17.82 -9.17 -19.79
N SER A 50 17.06 -9.10 -18.69
CA SER A 50 17.33 -9.69 -17.38
C SER A 50 18.56 -9.07 -16.69
N VAL A 51 18.35 -8.43 -15.55
CA VAL A 51 19.38 -8.30 -14.51
C VAL A 51 19.05 -9.40 -13.52
N ALA A 52 20.05 -10.16 -13.07
CA ALA A 52 19.90 -11.02 -11.90
C ALA A 52 19.29 -10.17 -10.77
N GLU A 53 18.10 -10.45 -10.26
CA GLU A 53 17.91 -11.44 -9.20
C GLU A 53 16.53 -12.13 -9.20
N TYR A 54 15.61 -11.78 -10.13
CA TYR A 54 14.24 -12.30 -10.11
C TYR A 54 13.83 -12.84 -11.49
N MET A 55 13.51 -14.14 -11.55
CA MET A 55 13.26 -14.89 -12.79
C MET A 55 11.75 -14.93 -13.08
N HIS A 56 11.31 -14.34 -14.20
CA HIS A 56 9.92 -14.43 -14.68
C HIS A 56 9.70 -15.59 -15.67
N LEU A 57 10.76 -16.23 -16.13
CA LEU A 57 10.72 -17.29 -17.16
C LEU A 57 11.70 -18.39 -16.79
N PHE A 58 11.26 -19.66 -16.85
CA PHE A 58 12.08 -20.87 -16.80
C PHE A 58 13.00 -21.02 -18.04
N LEU A 59 13.74 -19.97 -18.40
CA LEU A 59 14.79 -20.04 -19.40
C LEU A 59 16.13 -20.11 -18.68
N ASP A 60 16.85 -21.23 -18.88
CA ASP A 60 18.20 -21.44 -18.34
C ASP A 60 19.27 -20.52 -18.97
N ILE A 61 18.86 -19.53 -19.78
CA ILE A 61 19.75 -18.67 -20.55
C ILE A 61 19.31 -17.20 -20.48
N GLN A 62 20.30 -16.34 -20.31
CA GLN A 62 20.18 -14.88 -20.40
C GLN A 62 20.89 -14.40 -21.67
N ILE A 63 20.32 -13.40 -22.35
CA ILE A 63 20.93 -12.80 -23.54
C ILE A 63 21.59 -11.48 -23.16
N ILE A 64 22.89 -11.40 -23.38
CA ILE A 64 23.68 -10.19 -23.16
C ILE A 64 23.98 -9.56 -24.52
N PHE A 65 23.59 -8.31 -24.69
CA PHE A 65 23.90 -7.56 -25.91
C PHE A 65 25.33 -7.03 -25.88
N SER A 66 26.01 -7.11 -27.02
CA SER A 66 27.35 -6.61 -27.23
C SER A 66 27.36 -5.48 -28.25
N ARG A 67 28.53 -4.91 -28.54
CA ARG A 67 28.70 -3.90 -29.60
C ARG A 67 28.36 -4.44 -31.00
N GLU A 68 28.27 -5.76 -31.15
CA GLU A 68 27.98 -6.43 -32.43
C GLU A 68 26.49 -6.78 -32.59
N THR A 69 25.69 -6.62 -31.53
CA THR A 69 24.25 -6.88 -31.57
C THR A 69 23.56 -5.90 -32.52
N LYS A 70 22.77 -6.44 -33.45
CA LYS A 70 21.95 -5.66 -34.38
C LYS A 70 20.49 -5.80 -34.01
N ILE A 71 19.83 -4.66 -33.81
CA ILE A 71 18.40 -4.55 -33.53
C ILE A 71 17.77 -3.77 -34.68
N SER A 72 16.59 -4.17 -35.10
CA SER A 72 15.83 -3.47 -36.14
C SER A 72 14.36 -3.60 -35.82
N ASP A 73 13.65 -2.48 -35.89
CA ASP A 73 12.21 -2.45 -35.65
C ASP A 73 11.48 -3.22 -36.77
N LEU A 74 10.38 -3.85 -36.41
CA LEU A 74 9.48 -4.55 -37.31
C LEU A 74 8.12 -3.86 -37.25
N GLU A 75 7.44 -3.74 -38.39
CA GLU A 75 6.07 -3.23 -38.42
C GLU A 75 5.12 -4.23 -37.75
N GLU A 76 4.14 -3.74 -36.99
CA GLU A 76 3.24 -4.59 -36.21
C GLU A 76 2.36 -5.49 -37.09
N SER A 77 2.10 -5.09 -38.35
CA SER A 77 1.43 -5.92 -39.35
C SER A 77 2.25 -7.11 -39.85
N ASP A 78 3.57 -7.08 -39.65
CA ASP A 78 4.52 -8.07 -40.19
C ASP A 78 4.90 -9.15 -39.16
N VAL A 79 4.42 -9.04 -37.92
CA VAL A 79 4.76 -9.95 -36.81
C VAL A 79 3.54 -10.34 -36.00
N PHE A 80 3.30 -11.65 -35.90
CA PHE A 80 2.24 -12.21 -35.06
C PHE A 80 2.80 -12.57 -33.67
N ILE A 81 3.22 -11.54 -32.91
CA ILE A 81 3.71 -11.69 -31.54
C ILE A 81 2.75 -10.95 -30.62
N GLU A 82 2.18 -11.69 -29.66
CA GLU A 82 1.26 -11.18 -28.64
C GLU A 82 1.83 -9.94 -27.95
N LYS A 83 0.93 -8.99 -27.65
CA LYS A 83 1.31 -7.72 -27.01
C LYS A 83 1.75 -7.91 -25.56
N VAL A 84 1.14 -8.87 -24.89
CA VAL A 84 1.39 -9.25 -23.51
C VAL A 84 1.36 -10.78 -23.38
N ALA A 85 2.02 -11.30 -22.37
CA ALA A 85 1.94 -12.70 -21.98
C ALA A 85 1.98 -12.78 -20.46
N PHE A 86 1.02 -13.49 -19.87
CA PHE A 86 0.88 -13.64 -18.42
C PHE A 86 0.89 -15.12 -18.05
N ASP A 87 1.58 -15.44 -16.96
CA ASP A 87 1.55 -16.75 -16.30
C ASP A 87 0.86 -16.62 -14.94
N PHE A 88 -0.48 -16.67 -14.98
CA PHE A 88 -1.30 -16.34 -13.81
C PHE A 88 -1.23 -17.41 -12.73
N TYR A 89 -0.97 -16.96 -11.50
CA TYR A 89 -1.13 -17.73 -10.28
C TYR A 89 -2.46 -17.44 -9.61
N ASP A 90 -3.09 -18.47 -9.04
CA ASP A 90 -4.29 -18.33 -8.21
C ASP A 90 -3.94 -17.64 -6.89
N LEU A 91 -4.82 -16.76 -6.40
CA LEU A 91 -4.52 -15.98 -5.17
C LEU A 91 -4.41 -16.88 -3.93
N GLY A 92 -5.08 -18.03 -3.93
CA GLY A 92 -5.03 -19.03 -2.85
C GLY A 92 -3.68 -19.73 -2.72
N ASP A 93 -2.86 -19.76 -3.77
CA ASP A 93 -1.58 -20.46 -3.79
C ASP A 93 -0.41 -19.58 -3.31
N LEU A 94 -0.67 -18.29 -3.05
CA LEU A 94 0.39 -17.31 -2.79
C LEU A 94 1.08 -17.50 -1.43
N GLU A 95 0.46 -18.17 -0.47
CA GLU A 95 1.09 -18.43 0.83
C GLU A 95 2.36 -19.27 0.67
N GLU A 96 2.36 -20.29 -0.19
CA GLU A 96 3.56 -21.10 -0.45
C GLU A 96 4.61 -20.30 -1.22
N LEU A 97 4.17 -19.46 -2.16
CA LEU A 97 5.05 -18.59 -2.95
C LEU A 97 5.66 -17.44 -2.13
N SER A 98 5.10 -17.11 -0.97
CA SER A 98 5.69 -16.15 -0.03
C SER A 98 6.99 -16.66 0.62
N LYS A 99 7.23 -17.98 0.57
CA LYS A 99 8.41 -18.64 1.16
C LYS A 99 9.63 -18.60 0.24
N GLN A 100 9.46 -18.14 -1.00
CA GLN A 100 10.53 -17.99 -1.98
C GLN A 100 10.74 -16.50 -2.31
N THR A 101 11.94 -16.14 -2.77
CA THR A 101 12.30 -14.76 -3.11
C THR A 101 12.85 -14.63 -4.52
N THR A 102 12.78 -15.68 -5.34
CA THR A 102 13.47 -15.78 -6.63
C THR A 102 12.54 -15.56 -7.82
N TYR A 103 11.27 -15.93 -7.68
CA TYR A 103 10.28 -15.93 -8.75
C TYR A 103 9.27 -14.83 -8.50
N LEU A 104 8.95 -14.14 -9.60
CA LEU A 104 7.85 -13.19 -9.66
C LEU A 104 6.63 -13.89 -10.23
N ILE A 105 5.45 -13.35 -9.95
CA ILE A 105 4.19 -13.93 -10.35
C ILE A 105 3.37 -12.95 -11.18
N ASP A 106 2.50 -13.48 -12.02
CA ASP A 106 1.40 -12.70 -12.60
C ASP A 106 0.12 -13.05 -11.85
N VAL A 107 -0.69 -12.06 -11.49
CA VAL A 107 -1.99 -12.26 -10.84
C VAL A 107 -3.05 -11.38 -11.46
N VAL A 108 -4.30 -11.78 -11.33
CA VAL A 108 -5.46 -10.99 -11.73
C VAL A 108 -6.49 -11.01 -10.61
N GLY A 109 -7.09 -9.87 -10.33
CA GLY A 109 -8.13 -9.81 -9.32
C GLY A 109 -8.95 -8.53 -9.35
N VAL A 110 -10.09 -8.59 -8.70
CA VAL A 110 -11.02 -7.47 -8.53
C VAL A 110 -10.56 -6.65 -7.32
N ILE A 111 -10.36 -5.34 -7.49
CA ILE A 111 -10.04 -4.44 -6.39
C ILE A 111 -11.30 -4.21 -5.53
N GLU A 112 -11.15 -4.35 -4.21
CA GLU A 112 -12.27 -4.26 -3.26
C GLU A 112 -12.43 -2.86 -2.62
N GLU A 113 -11.44 -1.99 -2.78
CA GLU A 113 -11.44 -0.65 -2.21
C GLU A 113 -12.18 0.35 -3.10
N ALA A 114 -13.18 1.03 -2.53
CA ALA A 114 -13.88 2.13 -3.20
C ALA A 114 -13.00 3.40 -3.37
N GLU A 115 -12.01 3.57 -2.50
CA GLU A 115 -11.07 4.70 -2.52
C GLU A 115 -9.65 4.17 -2.35
N LEU A 116 -8.82 4.43 -3.36
CA LEU A 116 -7.43 4.02 -3.42
C LEU A 116 -6.56 5.24 -3.13
N ASN A 117 -6.12 5.37 -1.87
CA ASN A 117 -5.41 6.57 -1.42
C ASN A 117 -3.90 6.44 -1.60
N LEU A 118 -3.30 7.41 -2.29
CA LEU A 118 -1.86 7.56 -2.38
C LEU A 118 -1.29 8.14 -1.08
N ALA A 119 -0.57 7.32 -0.32
CA ALA A 119 0.09 7.74 0.91
C ALA A 119 1.54 8.15 0.66
N LYS A 120 1.92 9.35 1.09
CA LYS A 120 3.30 9.86 1.02
C LYS A 120 3.90 9.91 2.43
N PHE A 121 5.14 9.47 2.59
CA PHE A 121 5.83 9.40 3.87
C PHE A 121 7.34 9.30 3.67
N LYS A 122 8.16 9.73 4.63
CA LYS A 122 9.62 9.49 4.54
C LYS A 122 9.95 8.03 4.78
N ASN A 123 11.21 7.63 4.63
CA ASN A 123 11.71 6.32 4.98
C ASN A 123 12.62 6.37 6.19
N ARG A 124 12.99 5.18 6.71
CA ARG A 124 13.84 5.09 7.90
C ARG A 124 15.21 5.76 7.72
N LEU A 125 15.60 6.02 6.48
CA LEU A 125 16.81 6.73 6.09
C LEU A 125 16.53 8.21 5.78
N GLY A 126 15.31 8.68 6.01
CA GLY A 126 14.84 10.04 5.73
C GLY A 126 14.39 10.28 4.28
N GLU A 127 14.44 9.28 3.41
CA GLU A 127 14.14 9.46 1.98
C GLU A 127 12.63 9.43 1.74
N PRO A 128 12.06 10.38 0.97
CA PRO A 128 10.65 10.36 0.60
C PRO A 128 10.28 9.04 -0.10
N GLN A 129 9.15 8.47 0.30
CA GLN A 129 8.52 7.34 -0.36
C GLN A 129 7.01 7.57 -0.53
N THR A 130 6.46 6.92 -1.52
CA THR A 130 5.03 6.92 -1.80
C THR A 130 4.53 5.47 -1.75
N GLN A 131 3.30 5.22 -1.33
CA GLN A 131 2.70 3.89 -1.43
C GLN A 131 1.20 3.97 -1.68
N ILE A 132 0.63 2.92 -2.26
CA ILE A 132 -0.81 2.69 -2.32
C ILE A 132 -1.09 1.24 -1.91
N LYS A 133 -2.10 1.05 -1.06
CA LYS A 133 -2.45 -0.24 -0.46
C LYS A 133 -3.89 -0.56 -0.75
N PHE A 134 -4.12 -1.78 -1.21
CA PHE A 134 -5.44 -2.27 -1.59
C PHE A 134 -5.45 -3.79 -1.55
N HIS A 135 -6.62 -4.38 -1.80
CA HIS A 135 -6.79 -5.82 -1.86
C HIS A 135 -7.43 -6.21 -3.17
N ILE A 136 -6.98 -7.36 -3.66
CA ILE A 136 -7.55 -8.01 -4.83
C ILE A 136 -8.18 -9.33 -4.41
N CYS A 137 -9.27 -9.67 -5.08
CA CYS A 137 -10.00 -10.91 -4.89
C CYS A 137 -10.26 -11.60 -6.23
N ASP A 138 -10.08 -12.91 -6.29
CA ASP A 138 -10.43 -13.76 -7.45
C ASP A 138 -11.81 -14.44 -7.30
N GLY A 139 -12.47 -14.15 -6.19
CA GLY A 139 -13.76 -14.68 -5.77
C GLY A 139 -13.70 -15.81 -4.75
N ASN A 140 -12.53 -16.43 -4.56
CA ASN A 140 -12.31 -17.45 -3.54
C ASN A 140 -11.29 -17.00 -2.49
N SER A 141 -10.27 -16.26 -2.93
CA SER A 141 -9.14 -15.83 -2.11
C SER A 141 -8.93 -14.33 -2.24
N ARG A 142 -8.43 -13.74 -1.15
CA ARG A 142 -8.21 -12.29 -1.02
C ARG A 142 -6.78 -12.04 -0.60
N VAL A 143 -6.09 -11.17 -1.33
CA VAL A 143 -4.67 -10.88 -1.10
C VAL A 143 -4.46 -9.38 -1.10
N LYS A 144 -3.57 -8.93 -0.23
CA LYS A 144 -3.15 -7.54 -0.12
C LYS A 144 -2.09 -7.21 -1.16
N VAL A 145 -2.17 -6.00 -1.69
CA VAL A 145 -1.22 -5.43 -2.63
C VAL A 145 -0.71 -4.11 -2.08
N THR A 146 0.62 -3.94 -2.11
CA THR A 146 1.28 -2.68 -1.78
C THR A 146 2.18 -2.25 -2.94
N PHE A 147 1.78 -1.20 -3.66
CA PHE A 147 2.65 -0.53 -4.63
C PHE A 147 3.42 0.61 -3.99
N TRP A 148 4.63 0.85 -4.48
CA TRP A 148 5.61 1.77 -3.93
C TRP A 148 6.11 2.79 -4.95
N ASP A 149 6.42 3.98 -4.45
CA ASP A 149 7.10 5.09 -5.11
C ASP A 149 6.49 5.45 -6.46
N ALA A 150 7.31 5.67 -7.49
CA ALA A 150 6.84 6.10 -8.81
C ALA A 150 5.79 5.14 -9.41
N PHE A 151 5.83 3.86 -9.07
CA PHE A 151 4.84 2.88 -9.54
C PHE A 151 3.48 3.07 -8.85
N ALA A 152 3.47 3.42 -7.56
CA ALA A 152 2.25 3.78 -6.83
C ALA A 152 1.62 5.06 -7.39
N GLU A 153 2.44 6.07 -7.70
CA GLU A 153 1.98 7.33 -8.28
C GLU A 153 1.37 7.10 -9.66
N LEU A 154 2.03 6.32 -10.51
CA LEU A 154 1.52 5.97 -11.84
C LEU A 154 0.20 5.19 -11.76
N PHE A 155 0.09 4.24 -10.84
CA PHE A 155 -1.15 3.50 -10.64
C PHE A 155 -2.28 4.41 -10.16
N HIS A 156 -1.99 5.33 -9.25
CA HIS A 156 -2.96 6.32 -8.75
C HIS A 156 -3.42 7.30 -9.85
N GLU A 157 -2.52 7.78 -10.69
CA GLU A 157 -2.88 8.63 -11.82
C GLU A 157 -3.80 7.87 -12.79
N ALA A 158 -3.48 6.62 -13.11
CA ALA A 158 -4.27 5.79 -14.03
C ALA A 158 -5.70 5.50 -13.54
N ILE A 159 -5.93 5.43 -12.21
CA ILE A 159 -7.29 5.28 -11.66
C ILE A 159 -8.04 6.63 -11.59
N GLU A 160 -7.34 7.76 -11.45
CA GLU A 160 -7.94 9.10 -11.45
C GLU A 160 -8.40 9.53 -12.85
N GLU A 161 -7.72 9.06 -13.91
CA GLU A 161 -8.12 9.27 -15.30
C GLU A 161 -9.47 8.61 -15.65
N GLY A 162 -9.96 7.72 -14.79
CA GLY A 162 -11.27 7.08 -14.86
C GLY A 162 -11.23 5.66 -15.38
N PHE A 163 -12.15 4.83 -14.89
CA PHE A 163 -12.22 3.40 -15.21
C PHE A 163 -13.65 2.86 -15.14
N GLU A 164 -13.88 1.71 -15.76
CA GLU A 164 -15.14 0.97 -15.64
C GLU A 164 -15.17 0.16 -14.33
N TRP A 165 -16.24 0.31 -13.55
CA TRP A 165 -16.49 -0.60 -12.42
C TRP A 165 -17.12 -1.90 -12.93
N PRO A 166 -16.72 -3.07 -12.43
CA PRO A 166 -15.75 -3.31 -11.36
C PRO A 166 -14.29 -3.11 -11.79
N LEU A 167 -13.46 -2.54 -10.91
CA LEU A 167 -12.03 -2.34 -11.18
C LEU A 167 -11.27 -3.65 -11.09
N ILE A 168 -10.86 -4.21 -12.23
CA ILE A 168 -10.07 -5.44 -12.29
C ILE A 168 -8.64 -5.08 -12.69
N VAL A 169 -7.67 -5.56 -11.92
CA VAL A 169 -6.25 -5.32 -12.16
C VAL A 169 -5.53 -6.62 -12.49
N ILE A 170 -4.72 -6.59 -13.55
CA ILE A 170 -3.65 -7.57 -13.77
C ILE A 170 -2.37 -6.97 -13.20
N ILE A 171 -1.68 -7.71 -12.35
CA ILE A 171 -0.35 -7.35 -11.85
C ILE A 171 0.62 -8.34 -12.45
N GLY A 172 1.45 -7.87 -13.39
CA GLY A 172 2.51 -8.67 -13.99
C GLY A 172 3.80 -8.53 -13.19
N SER A 173 4.54 -9.62 -13.00
CA SER A 173 5.83 -9.65 -12.29
C SER A 173 5.80 -9.05 -10.89
N GLY A 174 4.78 -9.39 -10.10
CA GLY A 174 4.67 -9.03 -8.69
C GLY A 174 5.57 -9.90 -7.80
N ARG A 175 6.08 -9.33 -6.70
CA ARG A 175 6.82 -10.07 -5.68
C ARG A 175 5.90 -10.42 -4.52
N VAL A 176 5.77 -11.71 -4.22
CA VAL A 176 5.04 -12.18 -3.04
C VAL A 176 5.95 -12.10 -1.82
N THR A 177 5.43 -11.56 -0.74
CA THR A 177 6.09 -11.49 0.55
C THR A 177 5.13 -11.86 1.68
N LEU A 178 5.67 -12.33 2.79
CA LEU A 178 4.91 -12.54 4.02
C LEU A 178 5.23 -11.40 5.00
N TRP A 179 4.24 -10.57 5.28
CA TRP A 179 4.38 -9.43 6.18
C TRP A 179 3.41 -9.55 7.36
N LYS A 180 3.94 -9.68 8.58
CA LYS A 180 3.13 -9.90 9.80
C LYS A 180 2.11 -11.05 9.64
N GLU A 181 2.55 -12.17 9.07
CA GLU A 181 1.70 -13.35 8.78
C GLU A 181 0.61 -13.12 7.73
N GLU A 182 0.62 -11.99 7.02
CA GLU A 182 -0.27 -11.69 5.91
C GLU A 182 0.50 -11.76 4.59
N VAL A 183 -0.07 -12.40 3.57
CA VAL A 183 0.50 -12.44 2.22
C VAL A 183 0.30 -11.08 1.54
N ASP A 184 1.37 -10.50 1.02
CA ASP A 184 1.38 -9.20 0.33
C ASP A 184 2.12 -9.31 -1.01
N ILE A 185 1.54 -8.69 -2.04
CA ILE A 185 2.16 -8.53 -3.35
C ILE A 185 2.73 -7.12 -3.45
N SER A 186 4.00 -7.02 -3.77
CA SER A 186 4.72 -5.74 -3.93
C SER A 186 5.33 -5.60 -5.32
N ASN A 187 5.51 -4.35 -5.77
CA ASN A 187 6.18 -4.08 -7.03
C ASN A 187 7.72 -4.15 -6.90
N VAL A 188 8.35 -4.61 -7.97
CA VAL A 188 9.79 -4.61 -8.23
C VAL A 188 10.07 -3.93 -9.57
N GLY A 189 11.34 -3.85 -9.96
CA GLY A 189 11.76 -3.20 -11.21
C GLY A 189 11.05 -3.70 -12.48
N ALA A 190 10.62 -4.96 -12.47
CA ALA A 190 9.92 -5.62 -13.57
C ALA A 190 8.38 -5.62 -13.44
N THR A 191 7.79 -5.04 -12.38
CA THR A 191 6.34 -5.10 -12.20
C THR A 191 5.61 -4.20 -13.19
N THR A 192 4.48 -4.70 -13.70
CA THR A 192 3.56 -3.98 -14.57
C THR A 192 2.14 -4.09 -14.02
N PHE A 193 1.27 -3.13 -14.34
CA PHE A 193 -0.16 -3.23 -14.04
C PHE A 193 -0.98 -2.98 -15.29
N TYR A 194 -2.16 -3.60 -15.36
CA TYR A 194 -3.14 -3.35 -16.41
C TYR A 194 -4.53 -3.26 -15.79
N ILE A 195 -5.22 -2.15 -16.04
CA ILE A 195 -6.55 -1.86 -15.50
C ILE A 195 -7.59 -2.23 -16.55
N ASN A 196 -8.55 -3.08 -16.18
CA ASN A 196 -9.66 -3.52 -17.06
C ASN A 196 -9.19 -3.98 -18.45
N TYR A 197 -8.01 -4.59 -18.50
CA TYR A 197 -7.39 -4.98 -19.75
C TYR A 197 -8.25 -5.99 -20.51
N ASN A 198 -8.28 -5.89 -21.84
CA ASN A 198 -9.02 -6.82 -22.68
C ASN A 198 -8.33 -8.19 -22.72
N HIS A 199 -8.53 -8.96 -21.65
CA HIS A 199 -7.95 -10.28 -21.44
C HIS A 199 -9.04 -11.27 -21.02
N TYR A 200 -8.90 -12.54 -21.43
CA TYR A 200 -9.92 -13.55 -21.13
C TYR A 200 -10.13 -13.73 -19.62
N SER A 201 -9.08 -13.64 -18.78
CA SER A 201 -9.19 -13.73 -17.32
C SER A 201 -9.96 -12.56 -16.71
N VAL A 202 -9.78 -11.34 -17.23
CA VAL A 202 -10.54 -10.15 -16.80
C VAL A 202 -12.01 -10.30 -17.16
N ASN A 203 -12.30 -10.78 -18.38
CA ASN A 203 -13.66 -11.08 -18.82
C ASN A 203 -14.31 -12.21 -18.00
N HIS A 204 -13.53 -13.21 -17.61
CA HIS A 204 -13.98 -14.31 -16.75
C HIS A 204 -14.40 -13.79 -15.38
N LEU A 205 -13.54 -13.02 -14.69
CA LEU A 205 -13.88 -12.37 -13.41
C LEU A 205 -15.10 -11.47 -13.56
N ARG A 206 -15.14 -10.63 -14.60
CA ARG A 206 -16.29 -9.75 -14.87
C ARG A 206 -17.59 -10.51 -15.09
N ASN A 207 -17.55 -11.72 -15.64
CA ASN A 207 -18.72 -12.56 -15.80
C ASN A 207 -19.10 -13.28 -14.50
N MET A 208 -18.14 -13.75 -13.71
CA MET A 208 -18.40 -14.27 -12.35
C MET A 208 -19.11 -13.23 -11.48
N LEU A 209 -18.71 -11.96 -11.57
CA LEU A 209 -19.35 -10.85 -10.86
C LEU A 209 -20.81 -10.59 -11.27
N LYS A 210 -21.27 -11.13 -12.41
CA LYS A 210 -22.68 -11.04 -12.85
C LYS A 210 -23.55 -12.18 -12.30
N GLU A 211 -22.95 -13.21 -11.71
CA GLU A 211 -23.67 -14.35 -11.14
C GLU A 211 -24.23 -14.00 -9.74
N LYS A 212 -25.52 -14.28 -9.52
CA LYS A 212 -26.29 -13.84 -8.35
C LYS A 212 -25.68 -14.21 -6.98
N ASN A 213 -24.95 -15.32 -6.90
CA ASN A 213 -24.38 -15.79 -5.62
C ASN A 213 -23.17 -14.95 -5.19
N PHE A 214 -22.35 -14.49 -6.15
CA PHE A 214 -21.24 -13.59 -5.87
C PHE A 214 -21.73 -12.19 -5.48
N ILE A 215 -22.82 -11.75 -6.11
CA ILE A 215 -23.51 -10.50 -5.81
C ILE A 215 -24.01 -10.46 -4.35
N GLU A 216 -24.36 -11.58 -3.71
CA GLU A 216 -24.82 -11.58 -2.31
C GLU A 216 -23.66 -11.45 -1.30
N GLU A 217 -22.52 -12.11 -1.53
CA GLU A 217 -21.31 -11.94 -0.71
C GLU A 217 -20.65 -10.58 -0.94
N GLN A 218 -20.54 -10.13 -2.18
CA GLN A 218 -19.94 -8.83 -2.51
C GLN A 218 -20.85 -7.65 -2.15
N ASN A 219 -22.19 -7.75 -2.22
CA ASN A 219 -23.09 -6.70 -1.69
C ASN A 219 -23.07 -6.61 -0.16
N THR A 220 -22.63 -7.66 0.53
CA THR A 220 -22.39 -7.62 1.98
C THR A 220 -21.05 -6.92 2.29
N ILE A 221 -20.06 -7.01 1.39
CA ILE A 221 -18.76 -6.34 1.47
C ILE A 221 -18.80 -4.87 0.98
N LEU A 222 -19.60 -4.57 -0.05
CA LEU A 222 -19.71 -3.26 -0.71
C LEU A 222 -20.82 -2.36 -0.15
N LYS A 223 -21.74 -2.89 0.67
CA LYS A 223 -22.50 -2.04 1.58
C LYS A 223 -21.61 -1.67 2.76
N LYS A 224 -20.73 -0.68 2.56
CA LYS A 224 -20.47 0.23 3.68
C LYS A 224 -21.81 0.86 4.01
N GLU A 225 -22.50 0.34 5.02
CA GLU A 225 -23.42 1.18 5.75
C GLU A 225 -22.64 2.47 6.08
N PRO A 226 -23.19 3.66 5.78
CA PRO A 226 -22.49 4.89 6.10
C PRO A 226 -22.10 4.82 7.58
N VAL A 227 -20.82 5.11 7.89
CA VAL A 227 -20.32 5.07 9.27
C VAL A 227 -21.29 5.88 10.12
N PRO A 228 -22.03 5.23 11.04
CA PRO A 228 -23.19 5.87 11.62
C PRO A 228 -22.74 7.04 12.48
N LEU A 229 -23.40 8.18 12.30
CA LEU A 229 -23.25 9.33 13.17
C LEU A 229 -24.13 9.12 14.41
N LEU A 230 -23.49 8.94 15.56
CA LEU A 230 -24.14 8.63 16.83
C LEU A 230 -23.82 9.71 17.87
N ASN A 231 -24.75 9.91 18.79
CA ASN A 231 -24.51 10.71 20.00
C ASN A 231 -23.87 9.88 21.12
N ILE A 232 -23.37 10.54 22.16
CA ILE A 232 -22.67 9.89 23.28
C ILE A 232 -23.53 8.82 23.96
N LYS A 233 -24.82 9.08 24.15
CA LYS A 233 -25.73 8.11 24.77
C LYS A 233 -25.82 6.84 23.94
N GLU A 234 -26.06 6.97 22.63
CA GLU A 234 -26.11 5.84 21.70
C GLU A 234 -24.80 5.04 21.73
N ILE A 235 -23.64 5.72 21.68
CA ILE A 235 -22.32 5.07 21.68
C ILE A 235 -22.10 4.22 22.94
N LYS A 236 -22.54 4.70 24.11
CA LYS A 236 -22.43 3.95 25.37
C LYS A 236 -23.32 2.71 25.40
N GLU A 237 -24.48 2.79 24.76
CA GLU A 237 -25.50 1.74 24.72
C GLU A 237 -25.27 0.72 23.58
N LEU A 238 -24.28 0.92 22.70
CA LEU A 238 -24.00 0.03 21.55
C LEU A 238 -23.75 -1.42 21.98
N PRO A 239 -24.32 -2.42 21.30
CA PRO A 239 -24.10 -3.84 21.60
C PRO A 239 -22.66 -4.30 21.29
N GLU A 240 -22.26 -5.46 21.80
CA GLU A 240 -20.91 -6.04 21.60
C GLU A 240 -20.56 -6.28 20.12
N GLU A 241 -21.54 -6.44 19.24
CA GLU A 241 -21.36 -6.53 17.79
C GLU A 241 -20.75 -5.27 17.14
N TYR A 242 -20.63 -4.17 17.89
CA TYR A 242 -19.93 -2.94 17.49
C TYR A 242 -18.49 -2.87 18.01
N LEU A 243 -18.00 -3.90 18.71
CA LEU A 243 -16.57 -4.01 19.01
C LEU A 243 -15.77 -4.02 17.71
N GLU A 244 -14.68 -3.26 17.69
CA GLU A 244 -13.80 -3.06 16.54
C GLU A 244 -14.43 -2.34 15.32
N LYS A 245 -15.74 -2.06 15.35
CA LYS A 245 -16.41 -1.18 14.38
C LYS A 245 -16.12 0.29 14.68
N GLN A 246 -16.33 1.12 13.66
CA GLN A 246 -16.14 2.57 13.72
C GLN A 246 -17.47 3.28 13.65
N VAL A 247 -17.58 4.40 14.37
CA VAL A 247 -18.74 5.29 14.39
C VAL A 247 -18.26 6.74 14.32
N LEU A 248 -19.09 7.66 13.82
CA LEU A 248 -18.83 9.10 13.85
C LEU A 248 -19.54 9.71 15.05
N CYS A 249 -18.91 10.68 15.71
CA CYS A 249 -19.52 11.41 16.82
C CYS A 249 -19.10 12.88 16.80
N ASN A 250 -20.08 13.77 16.89
CA ASN A 250 -19.85 15.21 17.08
C ASN A 250 -19.82 15.50 18.57
N VAL A 251 -18.71 16.02 19.07
CA VAL A 251 -18.52 16.30 20.48
C VAL A 251 -17.70 17.58 20.70
N LYS A 252 -17.93 18.21 21.85
CA LYS A 252 -17.06 19.26 22.37
C LYS A 252 -16.06 18.65 23.33
N VAL A 253 -14.78 19.00 23.21
CA VAL A 253 -13.79 18.58 24.20
C VAL A 253 -13.96 19.43 25.45
N LYS A 254 -14.40 18.83 26.55
CA LYS A 254 -14.64 19.54 27.81
C LYS A 254 -13.36 19.69 28.63
N LYS A 255 -12.50 18.66 28.61
CA LYS A 255 -11.30 18.63 29.43
C LYS A 255 -10.25 17.67 28.89
N VAL A 256 -8.99 18.05 28.97
CA VAL A 256 -7.84 17.18 28.71
C VAL A 256 -7.40 16.51 30.02
N ASN A 257 -7.17 15.19 29.98
CA ASN A 257 -6.70 14.46 31.16
C ASN A 257 -5.19 14.60 31.32
N THR A 258 -4.78 15.45 32.27
CA THR A 258 -3.36 15.74 32.56
C THR A 258 -2.71 14.74 33.52
N GLN A 259 -3.46 13.78 34.07
CA GLN A 259 -2.94 12.80 35.04
C GLN A 259 -2.42 11.52 34.38
N GLN A 260 -2.83 11.26 33.14
CA GLN A 260 -2.40 10.09 32.37
C GLN A 260 -1.27 10.46 31.41
N ASN A 261 -0.45 9.46 31.04
CA ASN A 261 0.55 9.66 30.02
C ASN A 261 -0.11 9.92 28.67
N TRP A 262 0.28 11.00 27.99
CA TRP A 262 -0.39 11.51 26.79
C TRP A 262 0.18 10.97 25.48
N PHE A 263 1.28 10.24 25.55
CA PHE A 263 1.86 9.51 24.43
C PHE A 263 2.29 8.11 24.85
N LYS A 264 2.51 7.24 23.88
CA LYS A 264 3.07 5.90 24.07
C LYS A 264 4.34 5.75 23.25
N HIS A 265 5.23 4.90 23.74
CA HIS A 265 6.40 4.48 22.99
C HIS A 265 6.02 3.36 22.04
N ILE A 266 6.44 3.50 20.79
CA ILE A 266 6.07 2.60 19.70
C ILE A 266 7.33 1.98 19.13
N CYS A 267 7.24 0.67 18.92
CA CYS A 267 8.26 -0.08 18.23
C CYS A 267 8.39 0.47 16.81
N THR A 268 9.55 1.02 16.52
CA THR A 268 10.04 1.23 15.16
C THR A 268 10.25 -0.15 14.53
N SER A 269 9.24 -0.97 14.24
CA SER A 269 9.32 -2.19 13.40
C SER A 269 7.96 -2.66 13.02
N CYS A 270 7.25 -3.08 14.05
CA CYS A 270 5.91 -3.63 13.94
C CYS A 270 4.87 -2.59 14.37
N TYR A 271 5.27 -1.40 14.85
CA TYR A 271 4.36 -0.34 15.29
C TYR A 271 3.50 -0.72 16.52
N GLU A 272 3.85 -1.82 17.19
CA GLU A 272 3.27 -2.17 18.49
C GLU A 272 3.91 -1.38 19.62
N GLU A 273 3.28 -1.37 20.79
CA GLU A 273 3.80 -0.66 21.95
C GLU A 273 5.20 -1.18 22.36
N ALA A 274 6.09 -0.27 22.74
CA ALA A 274 7.38 -0.57 23.31
C ALA A 274 7.39 -0.20 24.80
N LYS A 275 7.78 -1.12 25.67
CA LYS A 275 7.78 -0.93 27.13
C LYS A 275 9.19 -0.88 27.68
N LYS A 276 9.42 -0.04 28.69
CA LYS A 276 10.72 0.08 29.34
C LYS A 276 10.89 -1.05 30.35
N VAL A 277 11.85 -1.94 30.11
CA VAL A 277 12.23 -3.07 30.98
C VAL A 277 13.74 -2.98 31.22
N ASN A 278 14.17 -2.96 32.49
CA ASN A 278 15.59 -2.85 32.88
C ASN A 278 16.34 -1.68 32.20
N GLY A 279 15.67 -0.53 32.04
CA GLY A 279 16.24 0.66 31.43
C GLY A 279 16.25 0.69 29.90
N LYS A 280 15.88 -0.41 29.23
CA LYS A 280 15.79 -0.52 27.77
C LYS A 280 14.33 -0.65 27.31
N PHE A 281 14.00 -0.05 26.19
CA PHE A 281 12.68 -0.26 25.57
C PHE A 281 12.67 -1.58 24.80
N ASN A 282 11.61 -2.36 24.99
CA ASN A 282 11.41 -3.67 24.38
C ASN A 282 10.05 -3.70 23.68
N CYS A 283 9.97 -4.27 22.48
CA CYS A 283 8.69 -4.48 21.80
C CYS A 283 7.80 -5.45 22.59
N ILE A 284 6.49 -5.23 22.64
CA ILE A 284 5.56 -6.25 23.19
C ILE A 284 5.39 -7.47 22.27
N CYS A 285 5.70 -7.30 20.98
CA CYS A 285 5.53 -8.31 19.93
C CYS A 285 6.61 -9.41 19.91
N GLY A 286 7.74 -9.20 20.58
CA GLY A 286 8.90 -10.10 20.48
C GLY A 286 10.13 -9.56 21.22
N PRO A 287 11.21 -10.36 21.31
CA PRO A 287 12.37 -10.10 22.17
C PRO A 287 13.33 -9.04 21.59
N ARG A 288 12.78 -7.96 21.03
CA ARG A 288 13.53 -6.91 20.36
C ARG A 288 13.73 -5.71 21.27
N ASP A 289 14.99 -5.33 21.46
CA ASP A 289 15.38 -4.03 21.98
C ASP A 289 15.03 -2.92 20.95
N VAL A 290 14.39 -1.85 21.41
CA VAL A 290 14.00 -0.67 20.62
C VAL A 290 14.69 0.57 21.22
N PRO A 291 15.98 0.82 20.93
CA PRO A 291 16.74 1.88 21.62
C PRO A 291 16.10 3.28 21.51
N TYR A 292 15.51 3.58 20.36
CA TYR A 292 14.83 4.84 20.06
C TYR A 292 13.40 4.52 19.58
N PRO A 293 12.46 4.29 20.51
CA PRO A 293 11.07 4.08 20.14
C PRO A 293 10.47 5.39 19.65
N GLU A 294 9.54 5.29 18.71
CA GLU A 294 8.75 6.46 18.34
C GLU A 294 7.77 6.84 19.44
N LYS A 295 7.29 8.08 19.40
CA LYS A 295 6.32 8.60 20.37
C LYS A 295 5.05 8.93 19.62
N TRP A 296 3.96 8.24 19.94
CA TRP A 296 2.66 8.43 19.31
C TRP A 296 1.64 8.93 20.31
N PHE A 297 0.71 9.79 19.88
CA PHE A 297 -0.36 10.27 20.76
C PHE A 297 -1.16 9.10 21.34
N ASN A 298 -1.48 9.26 22.62
CA ASN A 298 -2.38 8.42 23.40
C ASN A 298 -3.01 9.31 24.49
N LEU A 299 -3.60 10.42 24.06
CA LEU A 299 -4.10 11.45 24.97
C LEU A 299 -5.55 11.16 25.35
N CYS A 300 -5.84 11.10 26.64
CA CYS A 300 -7.21 10.93 27.13
C CYS A 300 -7.90 12.29 27.27
N VAL A 301 -9.10 12.42 26.71
CA VAL A 301 -9.93 13.63 26.78
C VAL A 301 -11.34 13.27 27.24
N VAL A 302 -11.95 14.17 28.01
CA VAL A 302 -13.38 14.11 28.35
C VAL A 302 -14.12 14.96 27.35
N CYS A 303 -15.02 14.35 26.60
CA CYS A 303 -15.86 14.98 25.60
C CYS A 303 -17.32 15.03 26.06
N CYS A 304 -18.07 16.02 25.61
CA CYS A 304 -19.50 16.14 25.89
C CYS A 304 -20.32 16.49 24.64
N ASP A 305 -21.59 16.12 24.69
CA ASP A 305 -22.63 16.54 23.76
C ASP A 305 -23.93 16.78 24.55
N SER A 306 -25.05 17.01 23.85
CA SER A 306 -26.35 17.21 24.50
C SER A 306 -26.89 16.00 25.27
N THR A 307 -26.29 14.81 25.10
CA THR A 307 -26.76 13.51 25.61
C THR A 307 -25.89 12.94 26.73
N GLY A 308 -24.66 13.44 26.92
CA GLY A 308 -23.82 13.06 28.06
C GLY A 308 -22.35 13.44 27.92
N GLU A 309 -21.52 12.79 28.73
CA GLU A 309 -20.05 12.92 28.72
C GLU A 309 -19.39 11.57 28.48
N ILE A 310 -18.29 11.51 27.75
CA ILE A 310 -17.56 10.28 27.45
C ILE A 310 -16.05 10.54 27.48
N GLU A 311 -15.28 9.57 27.96
CA GLU A 311 -13.82 9.60 27.84
C GLU A 311 -13.41 8.96 26.51
N ILE A 312 -12.61 9.70 25.74
CA ILE A 312 -12.08 9.27 24.44
C ILE A 312 -10.55 9.35 24.49
N VAL A 313 -9.89 8.31 23.99
CA VAL A 313 -8.44 8.35 23.79
C VAL A 313 -8.15 8.78 22.36
N LEU A 314 -7.46 9.91 22.19
CA LEU A 314 -6.93 10.38 20.92
C LEU A 314 -5.66 9.60 20.60
N GLU A 315 -5.72 8.75 19.58
CA GLU A 315 -4.55 8.06 19.05
C GLU A 315 -3.78 8.93 18.05
N ASN A 316 -2.63 8.43 17.59
CA ASN A 316 -1.64 9.18 16.83
C ASN A 316 -2.21 10.13 15.76
N VAL A 317 -3.03 9.61 14.84
CA VAL A 317 -3.58 10.40 13.72
C VAL A 317 -4.57 11.46 14.22
N ALA A 318 -5.51 11.09 15.09
CA ALA A 318 -6.45 12.03 15.68
C ALA A 318 -5.72 13.13 16.47
N GLY A 319 -4.74 12.77 17.30
CA GLY A 319 -3.93 13.72 18.05
C GLY A 319 -3.16 14.68 17.14
N GLN A 320 -2.49 14.16 16.12
CA GLN A 320 -1.77 14.99 15.14
C GLN A 320 -2.71 15.98 14.43
N LYS A 321 -3.91 15.54 14.02
CA LYS A 321 -4.88 16.44 13.37
C LYS A 321 -5.47 17.48 14.34
N CYS A 322 -5.68 17.13 15.61
CA CYS A 322 -6.10 18.09 16.64
C CYS A 322 -5.07 19.21 16.83
N TYR A 323 -3.77 18.87 16.87
CA TYR A 323 -2.71 19.81 17.26
C TYR A 323 -1.91 20.38 16.08
N GLY A 324 -2.02 19.79 14.90
CA GLY A 324 -1.16 20.10 13.75
C GLY A 324 0.32 19.82 13.99
N LYS A 325 0.65 18.93 14.94
CA LYS A 325 2.02 18.64 15.40
C LYS A 325 2.18 17.18 15.79
N HIS A 326 3.41 16.69 15.76
CA HIS A 326 3.78 15.39 16.31
C HIS A 326 4.15 15.49 17.79
N VAL A 327 4.17 14.35 18.48
CA VAL A 327 4.54 14.28 19.90
C VAL A 327 5.94 14.82 20.14
N CYS A 328 6.89 14.55 19.22
CA CYS A 328 8.26 15.04 19.35
C CYS A 328 8.32 16.57 19.29
N ASP A 329 7.58 17.21 18.37
CA ASP A 329 7.54 18.67 18.25
C ASP A 329 7.04 19.33 19.54
N ILE A 330 6.01 18.76 20.16
CA ILE A 330 5.46 19.24 21.43
C ILE A 330 6.47 19.06 22.57
N LEU A 331 7.21 17.95 22.60
CA LEU A 331 8.25 17.69 23.61
C LEU A 331 9.50 18.56 23.43
N ASP A 332 9.79 19.03 22.23
CA ASP A 332 10.90 19.95 21.97
C ASP A 332 10.53 21.40 22.37
N GLU A 333 9.24 21.74 22.33
CA GLU A 333 8.71 23.06 22.70
C GLU A 333 8.41 23.20 24.22
N ASP A 334 7.91 22.14 24.85
CA ASP A 334 7.54 22.09 26.27
C ASP A 334 8.51 21.22 27.07
N ASP A 335 8.92 21.67 28.26
CA ASP A 335 9.86 20.96 29.14
C ASP A 335 9.30 19.57 29.57
N GLU A 336 10.07 18.49 29.33
CA GLU A 336 9.70 17.08 29.58
C GLU A 336 9.20 16.81 31.02
N SER A 337 9.51 17.70 31.98
CA SER A 337 9.19 17.53 33.39
C SER A 337 7.72 17.79 33.75
N ASN A 338 6.93 18.43 32.89
CA ASN A 338 5.52 18.74 33.14
C ASN A 338 4.62 18.35 31.96
N PHE A 339 3.32 18.18 32.22
CA PHE A 339 2.33 18.00 31.15
C PHE A 339 2.31 19.23 30.23
N PRO A 340 2.45 19.06 28.89
CA PRO A 340 2.49 20.18 27.95
C PRO A 340 1.21 21.02 27.98
N LYS A 341 1.33 22.32 28.25
CA LYS A 341 0.15 23.21 28.31
C LYS A 341 -0.48 23.42 26.93
N SER A 342 0.33 23.30 25.88
CA SER A 342 -0.09 23.33 24.48
C SER A 342 -1.20 22.31 24.18
N LEU A 343 -1.25 21.19 24.91
CA LEU A 343 -2.28 20.17 24.73
C LEU A 343 -3.67 20.62 25.20
N ASN A 344 -3.77 21.63 26.08
CA ASN A 344 -5.07 22.14 26.55
C ASN A 344 -5.77 23.03 25.52
N THR A 345 -5.12 23.36 24.40
CA THR A 345 -5.67 24.25 23.36
C THR A 345 -6.91 23.69 22.66
N ILE A 346 -7.15 22.39 22.77
CA ILE A 346 -8.33 21.74 22.18
C ILE A 346 -9.55 21.77 23.11
N GLU A 347 -9.40 22.21 24.37
CA GLU A 347 -10.54 22.38 25.27
C GLU A 347 -11.51 23.43 24.71
N ASP A 348 -12.81 23.21 24.92
CA ASP A 348 -13.95 23.99 24.42
C ASP A 348 -14.16 23.99 22.89
N GLU A 349 -13.29 23.33 22.12
CA GLU A 349 -13.42 23.17 20.67
C GLU A 349 -14.31 21.97 20.29
N ASP A 350 -14.98 22.09 19.13
CA ASP A 350 -15.91 21.10 18.59
C ASP A 350 -15.22 20.23 17.53
N TYR A 351 -15.38 18.91 17.65
CA TYR A 351 -14.77 17.92 16.76
C TYR A 351 -15.77 16.86 16.31
N LYS A 352 -15.54 16.37 15.09
CA LYS A 352 -16.18 15.18 14.56
C LYS A 352 -15.18 14.02 14.55
N PHE A 353 -15.22 13.20 15.59
CA PHE A 353 -14.30 12.07 15.74
C PHE A 353 -14.83 10.82 15.06
N GLN A 354 -13.92 10.08 14.43
CA GLN A 354 -14.11 8.69 14.03
C GLN A 354 -13.63 7.78 15.17
N ILE A 355 -14.58 7.19 15.89
CA ILE A 355 -14.36 6.47 17.14
C ILE A 355 -14.41 4.96 16.86
N ALA A 356 -13.36 4.25 17.27
CA ALA A 356 -13.33 2.80 17.37
C ALA A 356 -13.63 2.35 18.80
N ILE A 357 -14.42 1.29 18.94
CA ILE A 357 -14.81 0.73 20.24
C ILE A 357 -13.95 -0.50 20.52
N GLN A 358 -13.32 -0.54 21.69
CA GLN A 358 -12.40 -1.61 22.09
C GLN A 358 -12.77 -2.15 23.47
N ASN A 359 -12.41 -3.40 23.75
CA ASN A 359 -12.48 -3.95 25.09
C ASN A 359 -11.38 -3.35 25.98
N GLY A 360 -11.76 -2.80 27.14
CA GLY A 360 -10.82 -2.36 28.15
C GLY A 360 -10.11 -3.55 28.79
N LYS A 361 -8.77 -3.51 28.82
CA LYS A 361 -7.96 -4.49 29.54
C LYS A 361 -7.81 -4.06 31.00
N GLY A 362 -8.75 -4.45 31.87
CA GLY A 362 -8.77 -4.11 33.29
C GLY A 362 -9.71 -4.99 34.12
N PRO A 363 -9.71 -4.89 35.47
CA PRO A 363 -10.51 -5.73 36.36
C PRO A 363 -12.03 -5.50 36.26
N MET A 364 -12.44 -4.41 35.61
CA MET A 364 -13.79 -4.19 35.10
C MET A 364 -13.67 -4.08 33.58
N GLU A 365 -14.20 -5.05 32.85
CA GLU A 365 -14.28 -5.10 31.38
C GLU A 365 -15.18 -3.96 30.86
N SER A 366 -14.68 -2.73 30.93
CA SER A 366 -15.37 -1.53 30.45
C SER A 366 -14.95 -1.22 29.03
N LYS A 367 -15.88 -0.74 28.20
CA LYS A 367 -15.60 -0.32 26.82
C LYS A 367 -14.64 0.87 26.82
N LYS A 368 -13.62 0.80 25.98
CA LYS A 368 -12.69 1.90 25.69
C LYS A 368 -13.06 2.52 24.35
N PHE A 369 -13.21 3.84 24.33
CA PHE A 369 -13.51 4.60 23.12
C PHE A 369 -12.25 5.29 22.62
N VAL A 370 -11.89 5.05 21.36
CA VAL A 370 -10.61 5.50 20.79
C VAL A 370 -10.88 6.29 19.52
N ALA A 371 -10.54 7.57 19.49
CA ALA A 371 -10.57 8.35 18.26
C ALA A 371 -9.36 7.96 17.41
N LYS A 372 -9.64 7.39 16.23
CA LYS A 372 -8.62 7.03 15.24
C LYS A 372 -8.36 8.17 14.27
N ASP A 373 -9.37 8.99 13.99
CA ASP A 373 -9.26 10.12 13.07
C ASP A 373 -10.26 11.25 13.37
N ILE A 374 -10.10 12.39 12.70
CA ILE A 374 -10.98 13.56 12.70
C ILE A 374 -11.46 13.82 11.27
N VAL A 375 -12.75 14.07 11.11
CA VAL A 375 -13.37 14.46 9.84
C VAL A 375 -13.44 15.99 9.77
N SER A 376 -12.68 16.60 8.86
CA SER A 376 -12.76 18.03 8.57
C SER A 376 -13.71 18.32 7.39
N GLU A 377 -14.49 19.39 7.47
CA GLU A 377 -15.39 19.81 6.37
C GLU A 377 -14.71 20.72 5.31
N LYS A 378 -13.37 20.76 5.24
CA LYS A 378 -12.62 21.55 4.24
C LYS A 378 -11.30 20.88 3.83
N TYR A 379 -11.06 20.74 2.52
CA TYR A 379 -9.72 20.69 1.90
C TYR A 379 -9.23 22.14 1.72
N PRO A 380 -7.99 22.52 2.12
CA PRO A 380 -6.81 22.32 1.26
C PRO A 380 -5.40 22.19 1.95
N ASN A 381 -4.44 21.66 1.16
CA ASN A 381 -2.97 21.85 1.07
C ASN A 381 -1.98 21.68 2.27
N ASN A 382 -1.04 20.75 2.05
CA ASN A 382 0.41 20.68 2.36
C ASN A 382 0.97 21.26 3.67
N ASN A 383 1.52 20.40 4.54
CA ASN A 383 2.96 20.27 4.88
C ASN A 383 3.16 19.36 6.11
N ASP A 384 4.24 18.56 6.06
CA ASP A 384 5.01 17.92 7.15
C ASP A 384 4.30 16.98 8.16
N ASP A 385 4.93 15.96 8.77
CA ASP A 385 6.12 15.15 8.53
C ASP A 385 6.13 14.15 9.71
N ASN A 386 5.83 12.84 9.58
CA ASN A 386 6.42 11.78 10.43
C ASN A 386 5.92 10.36 10.15
N GLN A 387 6.90 9.46 10.04
CA GLN A 387 6.83 8.00 10.06
C GLN A 387 6.57 7.42 11.47
N PRO A 388 6.51 6.05 11.68
CA PRO A 388 7.65 5.09 11.77
C PRO A 388 7.84 4.01 10.70
N ARG A 389 8.80 3.11 10.99
CA ARG A 389 9.46 1.94 10.36
C ARG A 389 9.18 0.47 10.85
N PRO A 390 10.14 -0.52 10.79
CA PRO A 390 10.83 -1.40 9.80
C PRO A 390 10.41 -2.69 9.05
N LEU A 391 11.10 -2.92 7.91
CA LEU A 391 11.71 -4.19 7.41
C LEU A 391 13.24 -4.10 7.18
N GLU A 392 13.98 -5.19 7.41
CA GLU A 392 15.34 -5.38 6.89
C GLU A 392 15.26 -5.75 5.39
N GLU A 393 16.12 -5.08 4.62
CA GLU A 393 16.50 -5.30 3.22
C GLU A 393 15.43 -5.86 2.27
N SER A 394 14.54 -4.99 1.81
CA SER A 394 14.09 -5.01 0.42
C SER A 394 14.62 -3.74 -0.23
N TYR A 395 15.56 -3.88 -1.16
CA TYR A 395 15.85 -2.80 -2.08
C TYR A 395 14.64 -2.68 -3.00
N ALA A 396 13.88 -1.59 -2.87
CA ALA A 396 12.95 -1.19 -3.92
C ALA A 396 13.79 -0.75 -5.10
N GLU A 397 13.90 -1.59 -6.11
CA GLU A 397 14.51 -1.20 -7.37
C GLU A 397 13.53 -0.29 -8.13
N HIS A 398 14.05 0.79 -8.69
CA HIS A 398 13.28 1.69 -9.56
C HIS A 398 12.59 0.86 -10.66
N SER A 399 11.26 0.81 -10.60
CA SER A 399 10.43 0.25 -11.67
C SER A 399 10.22 1.32 -12.72
N THR A 400 10.55 0.98 -13.96
CA THR A 400 10.27 1.79 -15.14
C THR A 400 9.09 1.18 -15.86
N SER A 401 7.89 1.46 -15.37
CA SER A 401 6.65 0.96 -15.92
C SER A 401 6.35 1.54 -17.30
N THR A 402 5.92 0.65 -18.20
CA THR A 402 5.12 0.99 -19.38
C THR A 402 3.66 0.79 -18.97
N PHE A 403 2.78 1.75 -19.27
CA PHE A 403 1.34 1.63 -19.06
C PHE A 403 0.64 1.53 -20.41
N HIS A 404 -0.44 0.73 -20.47
CA HIS A 404 -1.28 0.55 -21.65
C HIS A 404 -2.74 0.82 -21.25
N LEU A 405 -3.27 1.95 -21.70
CA LEU A 405 -4.69 2.29 -21.63
C LEU A 405 -5.33 1.97 -22.98
N ASP A 406 -5.98 0.82 -23.09
CA ASP A 406 -6.78 0.49 -24.29
C ASP A 406 -8.23 0.93 -24.06
N THR A 407 -8.49 2.25 -23.96
CA THR A 407 -9.87 2.74 -24.12
C THR A 407 -9.94 4.14 -24.72
N LEU A 408 -10.80 4.25 -25.75
CA LEU A 408 -11.20 5.43 -26.54
C LEU A 408 -10.40 5.71 -27.81
N SER A 409 -10.41 4.76 -28.75
CA SER A 409 -10.24 5.11 -30.17
C SER A 409 -11.03 4.22 -31.15
N GLU A 410 -12.24 3.79 -30.82
CA GLU A 410 -13.19 3.30 -31.83
C GLU A 410 -14.64 3.74 -31.49
N ILE A 411 -14.88 5.05 -31.60
CA ILE A 411 -16.20 5.56 -32.04
C ILE A 411 -15.92 6.55 -33.19
N ASN A 412 -15.85 6.00 -34.40
CA ASN A 412 -16.44 6.54 -35.61
C ASN A 412 -16.53 5.45 -36.67
#